data_AF-A0A351CE65-F1
#
_entry.id   AF-A0A351CE65-F1
#
_cell.length_a   1.000
_cell.length_b   1.000
_cell.length_c   1.000
_cell.angle_alpha   90.00
_cell.angle_beta   90.00
_cell.angle_gamma   90.00
#
_symmetry.space_group_name_H-M   'P 1'
#
loop_
_entity.id
_entity.type
_entity.pdbx_description
1 polymer ?
#
loop_
_entity_poly.entity_id
_entity_poly.type
_entity_poly.pdbx_seq_one_letter_code
_entity_poly.pdbx_strand_id
1 'polypeptide(L)'
;LIGFLMGLIMAFQATIPMRQFGAEIYVANLVGLSMVRELGPLMTAIVLAGRSGSAFAAELGTMKVNEEIDALITMGLDPVRFLVVTRILAAVIMTPLLTLFADLIGVMGGSIVLLSLGYPLTTYFKQIFSMVNYVDLFGGLLKSIVFGLLVAGIGCLRGLQTEIGASAVGESTTRAVVGGIVLIVITDGIFSVVYYYLGI
;
A
#
# COMPACT_ATOMS: atom_id res chain seq x y z
N LEU A 1 1.10 -9.34 -9.03
CA LEU A 1 1.45 -8.80 -10.36
C LEU A 1 2.14 -7.43 -10.26
N ILE A 2 1.48 -6.38 -9.75
CA ILE A 2 2.07 -5.03 -9.68
C ILE A 2 3.39 -5.01 -8.91
N GLY A 3 3.46 -5.64 -7.72
CA GLY A 3 4.71 -5.73 -6.96
C GLY A 3 5.85 -6.42 -7.73
N PHE A 4 5.53 -7.51 -8.46
CA PHE A 4 6.50 -8.22 -9.30
C PHE A 4 7.05 -7.34 -10.42
N LEU A 5 6.15 -6.68 -11.16
CA LEU A 5 6.54 -5.79 -12.26
C LEU A 5 7.33 -4.58 -11.75
N MET A 6 6.95 -4.02 -10.60
CA MET A 6 7.71 -2.93 -9.99
C MET A 6 9.12 -3.36 -9.61
N GLY A 7 9.30 -4.54 -8.98
CA GLY A 7 10.63 -5.07 -8.67
C GLY A 7 11.48 -5.31 -9.92
N LEU A 8 10.88 -5.83 -10.99
CA LEU A 8 11.55 -6.02 -12.28
C LEU A 8 11.97 -4.68 -12.90
N ILE A 9 11.05 -3.71 -12.98
CA ILE A 9 11.31 -2.38 -13.54
C ILE A 9 12.40 -1.66 -12.73
N MET A 10 12.32 -1.72 -11.40
CA MET A 10 13.29 -1.10 -10.50
C MET A 10 14.69 -1.70 -10.71
N ALA A 11 14.81 -3.03 -10.76
CA ALA A 11 16.09 -3.69 -11.00
C ALA A 11 16.68 -3.31 -12.37
N PHE A 12 15.85 -3.25 -13.40
CA PHE A 12 16.30 -2.87 -14.74
C PHE A 12 16.77 -1.40 -14.79
N GLN A 13 15.99 -0.48 -14.22
CA GLN A 13 16.36 0.93 -14.18
C GLN A 13 17.60 1.21 -13.32
N ALA A 14 17.75 0.51 -12.19
CA ALA A 14 18.90 0.65 -11.31
C ALA A 14 20.18 0.05 -11.90
N THR A 15 20.08 -0.92 -12.82
CA THR A 15 21.24 -1.52 -13.49
C THR A 15 21.99 -0.51 -14.36
N ILE A 16 21.27 0.37 -15.07
CA ILE A 16 21.86 1.33 -16.02
C ILE A 16 22.93 2.22 -15.36
N PRO A 17 22.66 2.95 -14.25
CA PRO A 17 23.67 3.75 -13.58
C PRO A 17 24.73 2.89 -12.90
N MET A 18 24.36 1.76 -12.27
CA MET A 18 25.31 0.91 -11.55
C MET A 18 26.36 0.28 -12.45
N ARG A 19 26.00 -0.03 -13.71
CA ARG A 19 26.93 -0.54 -14.72
C ARG A 19 28.04 0.45 -15.06
N GLN A 20 27.77 1.75 -15.01
CA GLN A 20 28.78 2.79 -15.26
C GLN A 20 29.87 2.81 -14.18
N PHE A 21 29.53 2.36 -12.97
CA PHE A 21 30.46 2.28 -11.83
C PHE A 21 30.98 0.84 -11.59
N GLY A 22 30.64 -0.13 -12.45
CA GLY A 22 30.98 -1.54 -12.24
C GLY A 22 30.33 -2.16 -11.00
N ALA A 23 29.25 -1.56 -10.51
CA ALA A 23 28.61 -1.83 -9.22
C ALA A 23 27.25 -2.55 -9.37
N GLU A 24 27.05 -3.33 -10.43
CA GLU A 24 25.75 -3.96 -10.76
C GLU A 24 25.21 -4.87 -9.65
N ILE A 25 26.07 -5.48 -8.85
CA ILE A 25 25.67 -6.31 -7.71
C ILE A 25 24.90 -5.52 -6.63
N TYR A 26 25.17 -4.21 -6.51
CA TYR A 26 24.48 -3.32 -5.56
C TYR A 26 23.06 -2.95 -6.00
N VAL A 27 22.66 -3.31 -7.23
CA VAL A 27 21.25 -3.23 -7.64
C VAL A 27 20.37 -4.07 -6.71
N ALA A 28 20.87 -5.21 -6.23
CA ALA A 28 20.18 -6.05 -5.26
C ALA A 28 19.86 -5.27 -3.96
N ASN A 29 20.82 -4.51 -3.43
CA ASN A 29 20.64 -3.66 -2.25
C ASN A 29 19.54 -2.64 -2.48
N LEU A 30 19.58 -1.96 -3.63
CA LEU A 30 18.64 -0.90 -3.97
C LEU A 30 17.22 -1.47 -4.10
N VAL A 31 17.05 -2.57 -4.83
CA VAL A 31 15.75 -3.23 -4.97
C VAL A 31 15.22 -3.73 -3.62
N GLY A 32 16.05 -4.40 -2.82
CA GLY A 32 15.66 -4.91 -1.51
C GLY A 32 15.23 -3.80 -0.56
N LEU A 33 16.08 -2.79 -0.38
CA LEU A 33 15.81 -1.67 0.53
C LEU A 33 14.61 -0.84 0.06
N SER A 34 14.56 -0.45 -1.23
CA SER A 34 13.48 0.37 -1.76
C SER A 34 12.12 -0.34 -1.74
N MET A 35 12.08 -1.66 -1.99
CA MET A 35 10.81 -2.40 -1.90
C MET A 35 10.31 -2.47 -0.46
N VAL A 36 11.13 -2.97 0.46
CA VAL A 36 10.73 -3.20 1.85
C VAL A 36 10.34 -1.91 2.57
N ARG A 37 11.06 -0.81 2.29
CA ARG A 37 10.92 0.42 3.05
C ARG A 37 9.88 1.39 2.49
N GLU A 38 9.73 1.43 1.17
CA GLU A 38 8.98 2.49 0.49
C GLU A 38 7.94 1.91 -0.48
N LEU A 39 8.40 1.25 -1.54
CA LEU A 39 7.55 0.89 -2.68
C LEU A 39 6.54 -0.21 -2.35
N GLY A 40 6.89 -1.18 -1.52
CA GLY A 40 5.99 -2.25 -1.08
C GLY A 40 4.76 -1.72 -0.35
N PRO A 41 4.94 -0.99 0.77
CA PRO A 41 3.85 -0.35 1.50
C PRO A 41 3.02 0.59 0.61
N LEU A 42 3.67 1.45 -0.17
CA LEU A 42 3.02 2.47 -0.99
C LEU A 42 2.17 1.85 -2.12
N MET A 43 2.74 0.90 -2.88
CA MET A 43 2.01 0.26 -3.97
C MET A 43 0.84 -0.58 -3.47
N THR A 44 1.03 -1.28 -2.34
CA THR A 44 -0.04 -2.05 -1.71
C THR A 44 -1.20 -1.14 -1.30
N ALA A 45 -0.90 0.01 -0.70
CA ALA A 45 -1.90 0.99 -0.29
C ALA A 45 -2.66 1.61 -1.47
N ILE A 46 -1.97 1.95 -2.56
CA ILE A 46 -2.62 2.52 -3.77
C ILE A 46 -3.60 1.50 -4.38
N VAL A 47 -3.19 0.24 -4.50
CA VAL A 47 -4.05 -0.82 -5.03
C VAL A 47 -5.24 -1.08 -4.10
N LEU A 48 -5.01 -1.08 -2.79
CA LEU A 48 -6.08 -1.22 -1.80
C LEU A 48 -7.07 -0.05 -1.86
N ALA A 49 -6.60 1.18 -2.02
CA ALA A 49 -7.46 2.35 -2.19
C ALA A 49 -8.38 2.19 -3.41
N GLY A 50 -7.81 1.77 -4.53
CA GLY A 50 -8.55 1.53 -5.77
C GLY A 50 -9.57 0.40 -5.68
N ARG A 51 -9.26 -0.72 -5.02
CA ARG A 51 -10.13 -1.92 -5.01
C ARG A 51 -11.01 -2.04 -3.76
N SER A 52 -10.42 -1.96 -2.57
CA SER A 52 -11.14 -2.14 -1.31
C SER A 52 -11.72 -0.81 -0.80
N GLY A 53 -10.98 0.29 -0.92
CA GLY A 53 -11.46 1.63 -0.53
C GLY A 53 -12.68 2.06 -1.34
N SER A 54 -12.67 1.84 -2.66
CA SER A 54 -13.82 2.08 -3.54
C SER A 54 -14.99 1.16 -3.21
N ALA A 55 -14.75 -0.13 -2.95
CA ALA A 55 -15.81 -1.07 -2.58
C ALA A 55 -16.48 -0.68 -1.26
N PHE A 56 -15.71 -0.27 -0.24
CA PHE A 56 -16.27 0.21 1.04
C PHE A 56 -17.11 1.46 0.85
N ALA A 57 -16.66 2.41 0.02
CA ALA A 57 -17.43 3.61 -0.30
C ALA A 57 -18.73 3.28 -1.07
N ALA A 58 -18.67 2.33 -2.02
CA ALA A 58 -19.81 1.92 -2.83
C ALA A 58 -20.86 1.20 -1.98
N GLU A 59 -20.43 0.29 -1.12
CA GLU A 59 -21.30 -0.50 -0.25
C GLU A 59 -22.01 0.41 0.76
N LEU A 60 -21.26 1.24 1.48
CA LEU A 60 -21.85 2.20 2.44
C LEU A 60 -22.71 3.26 1.74
N GLY A 61 -22.29 3.73 0.56
CA GLY A 61 -23.10 4.67 -0.23
C GLY A 61 -24.43 4.05 -0.67
N THR A 62 -24.42 2.79 -1.08
CA THR A 62 -25.64 2.07 -1.47
C THR A 62 -26.54 1.84 -0.27
N MET A 63 -25.99 1.40 0.87
CA MET A 63 -26.74 1.26 2.12
C MET A 63 -27.38 2.58 2.55
N LYS A 64 -26.69 3.71 2.33
CA LYS A 64 -27.23 5.03 2.64
C LYS A 64 -28.37 5.43 1.71
N VAL A 65 -28.22 5.20 0.39
CA VAL A 65 -29.27 5.52 -0.60
C VAL A 65 -30.52 4.64 -0.40
N ASN A 66 -30.35 3.42 0.10
CA ASN A 66 -31.44 2.50 0.44
C ASN A 66 -31.99 2.67 1.85
N GLU A 67 -31.58 3.72 2.59
CA GLU A 67 -32.00 3.99 3.97
C GLU A 67 -31.68 2.86 4.98
N GLU A 68 -30.79 1.92 4.64
CA GLU A 68 -30.39 0.82 5.53
C GLU A 68 -29.59 1.33 6.74
N ILE A 69 -28.83 2.43 6.56
CA ILE A 69 -28.10 3.08 7.65
C ILE A 69 -29.08 3.75 8.63
N ASP A 70 -30.13 4.39 8.13
CA ASP A 70 -31.15 5.01 8.96
C ASP A 70 -31.95 3.94 9.71
N ALA A 71 -32.24 2.82 9.06
CA ALA A 71 -32.85 1.66 9.71
C ALA A 71 -32.01 1.16 10.90
N LEU A 72 -30.68 1.05 10.76
CA LEU A 72 -29.79 0.68 11.88
C LEU A 72 -29.88 1.68 13.05
N ILE A 73 -29.95 2.98 12.76
CA ILE A 73 -30.08 4.02 13.79
C ILE A 73 -31.43 3.86 14.52
N THR A 74 -32.52 3.57 13.80
CA THR A 74 -33.84 3.34 14.43
C THR A 74 -33.88 2.08 15.30
N MET A 75 -33.02 1.09 15.02
CA MET A 75 -32.83 -0.11 15.85
C MET A 75 -31.95 0.16 17.09
N GLY A 76 -31.45 1.39 17.28
CA GLY A 76 -30.58 1.77 18.39
C GLY A 76 -29.12 1.32 18.23
N LEU A 77 -28.70 0.96 17.01
CA LEU A 77 -27.32 0.57 16.71
C LEU A 77 -26.53 1.77 16.15
N ASP A 78 -25.29 1.92 16.61
CA ASP A 78 -24.37 2.91 16.06
C ASP A 78 -23.75 2.38 14.74
N PRO A 79 -24.08 2.98 13.58
CA PRO A 79 -23.59 2.52 12.29
C PRO A 79 -22.08 2.65 12.16
N VAL A 80 -21.44 3.64 12.81
CA VAL A 80 -19.98 3.80 12.75
C VAL A 80 -19.31 2.62 13.44
N ARG A 81 -19.78 2.26 14.64
CA ARG A 81 -19.21 1.16 15.41
C ARG A 81 -19.44 -0.19 14.74
N PHE A 82 -20.59 -0.41 14.12
CA PHE A 82 -20.94 -1.70 13.52
C PHE A 82 -20.32 -1.88 12.12
N LEU A 83 -20.38 -0.84 11.28
CA LEU A 83 -20.01 -0.93 9.86
C LEU A 83 -18.59 -0.43 9.57
N VAL A 84 -18.15 0.64 10.22
CA VAL A 84 -16.88 1.31 9.89
C VAL A 84 -15.72 0.69 10.64
N VAL A 85 -15.86 0.50 11.96
CA VAL A 85 -14.77 -0.02 12.81
C VAL A 85 -14.34 -1.43 12.37
N THR A 86 -15.29 -2.29 12.00
CA THR A 86 -15.01 -3.66 11.52
C THR A 86 -14.19 -3.65 10.23
N ARG A 87 -14.54 -2.79 9.26
CA ARG A 87 -13.81 -2.60 8.01
C ARG A 87 -12.42 -2.02 8.22
N ILE A 88 -12.28 -1.03 9.12
CA ILE A 88 -10.98 -0.45 9.46
C ILE A 88 -10.07 -1.50 10.09
N LEU A 89 -10.56 -2.27 11.07
CA LEU A 89 -9.78 -3.34 11.69
C LEU A 89 -9.33 -4.39 10.67
N ALA A 90 -10.23 -4.80 9.79
CA ALA A 90 -9.90 -5.73 8.72
C ALA A 90 -8.81 -5.17 7.79
N ALA A 91 -8.92 -3.91 7.39
CA ALA A 91 -7.91 -3.26 6.54
C ALA A 91 -6.56 -3.15 7.25
N VAL A 92 -6.54 -2.67 8.50
CA VAL A 92 -5.32 -2.49 9.30
C VAL A 92 -4.55 -3.81 9.50
N ILE A 93 -5.25 -4.93 9.63
CA ILE A 93 -4.62 -6.25 9.78
C ILE A 93 -4.17 -6.79 8.42
N MET A 94 -4.95 -6.58 7.37
CA MET A 94 -4.66 -7.15 6.05
C MET A 94 -3.60 -6.37 5.27
N THR A 95 -3.49 -5.05 5.46
CA THR A 95 -2.47 -4.24 4.75
C THR A 95 -1.02 -4.67 5.01
N PRO A 96 -0.55 -4.87 6.25
CA PRO A 96 0.82 -5.33 6.48
C PRO A 96 1.07 -6.72 5.88
N LEU A 97 0.09 -7.62 5.93
CA LEU A 97 0.22 -8.95 5.34
C LEU A 97 0.34 -8.88 3.82
N LEU A 98 -0.45 -8.02 3.18
CA LEU A 98 -0.36 -7.77 1.73
C LEU A 98 0.95 -7.07 1.34
N THR A 99 1.47 -6.19 2.19
CA THR A 99 2.76 -5.52 1.98
C THR A 99 3.91 -6.53 2.02
N LEU A 100 3.96 -7.43 3.01
CA LEU A 100 4.96 -8.49 3.04
C LEU A 100 4.93 -9.36 1.79
N PHE A 101 3.72 -9.69 1.33
CA PHE A 101 3.55 -10.46 0.10
C PHE A 101 4.04 -9.68 -1.13
N ALA A 102 3.77 -8.37 -1.19
CA ALA A 102 4.24 -7.49 -2.26
C ALA A 102 5.77 -7.36 -2.27
N ASP A 103 6.41 -7.28 -1.09
CA ASP A 103 7.86 -7.21 -0.93
C ASP A 103 8.53 -8.49 -1.41
N LEU A 104 8.04 -9.65 -0.97
CA LEU A 104 8.58 -10.95 -1.39
C LEU A 104 8.50 -11.12 -2.91
N ILE A 105 7.34 -10.83 -3.49
CA ILE A 105 7.13 -10.95 -4.93
C ILE A 105 7.93 -9.90 -5.70
N GLY A 106 8.08 -8.69 -5.15
CA GLY A 106 8.89 -7.63 -5.70
C GLY A 106 10.37 -8.00 -5.79
N VAL A 107 10.92 -8.54 -4.70
CA VAL A 107 12.29 -9.04 -4.64
C VAL A 107 12.50 -10.18 -5.64
N MET A 108 11.53 -11.08 -5.81
CA MET A 108 11.58 -12.11 -6.84
C MET A 108 11.58 -11.52 -8.26
N GLY A 109 10.81 -10.47 -8.51
CA GLY A 109 10.83 -9.73 -9.79
C GLY A 109 12.21 -9.17 -10.13
N GLY A 110 12.90 -8.59 -9.14
CA GLY A 110 14.27 -8.10 -9.32
C GLY A 110 15.31 -9.19 -9.56
N SER A 111 15.10 -10.38 -8.96
CA SER A 111 16.04 -11.50 -9.11
C SER A 111 16.15 -12.02 -10.55
N ILE A 112 15.07 -11.93 -11.34
CA ILE A 112 15.04 -12.37 -12.74
C ILE A 112 15.96 -11.47 -13.59
N VAL A 113 15.96 -10.17 -13.30
CA VAL A 113 16.84 -9.21 -13.99
C VAL A 113 18.30 -9.49 -13.67
N LEU A 114 18.66 -9.67 -12.39
CA LEU A 114 20.05 -9.96 -12.03
C LEU A 114 20.53 -11.33 -12.52
N LEU A 115 19.64 -12.31 -12.58
CA LEU A 115 19.94 -13.60 -13.20
C LEU A 115 20.26 -13.43 -14.70
N SER A 116 19.52 -12.58 -15.41
CA SER A 116 19.78 -12.29 -16.83
C SER A 116 21.12 -11.57 -17.08
N LEU A 117 21.65 -10.89 -16.07
CA LEU A 117 22.96 -10.24 -16.08
C LEU A 117 24.11 -11.19 -15.69
N GLY A 118 23.81 -12.45 -15.38
CA GLY A 118 24.81 -13.47 -15.03
C GLY A 118 25.15 -13.56 -13.54
N TYR A 119 24.42 -12.86 -12.66
CA TYR A 119 24.62 -12.97 -11.21
C TYR A 119 23.82 -14.14 -10.63
N PRO A 120 24.44 -15.05 -9.86
CA PRO A 120 23.73 -16.14 -9.19
C PRO A 120 22.70 -15.62 -8.18
N LEU A 121 21.55 -16.32 -8.08
CA LEU A 121 20.50 -16.01 -7.11
C LEU A 121 21.01 -16.03 -5.66
N THR A 122 21.94 -16.91 -5.34
CA THR A 122 22.56 -17.00 -4.00
C THR A 122 23.26 -15.70 -3.62
N THR A 123 23.97 -15.09 -4.57
CA THR A 123 24.64 -13.80 -4.39
C THR A 123 23.62 -12.67 -4.24
N TYR A 124 22.57 -12.65 -5.07
CA TYR A 124 21.49 -11.67 -4.99
C TYR A 124 20.82 -11.63 -3.62
N PHE A 125 20.36 -12.79 -3.11
CA PHE A 125 19.70 -12.85 -1.82
C PHE A 125 20.67 -12.53 -0.67
N LYS A 126 21.92 -12.99 -0.73
CA LYS A 126 22.94 -12.64 0.27
C LYS A 126 23.16 -11.13 0.36
N GLN A 127 23.12 -10.44 -0.78
CA GLN A 127 23.28 -9.00 -0.88
C GLN A 127 22.06 -8.25 -0.31
N ILE A 128 20.84 -8.73 -0.57
CA ILE A 128 19.63 -8.19 0.03
C ILE A 128 19.65 -8.35 1.56
N PHE A 129 19.93 -9.56 2.06
CA PHE A 129 19.94 -9.83 3.50
C PHE A 129 21.06 -9.10 4.24
N SER A 130 22.13 -8.67 3.56
CA SER A 130 23.17 -7.86 4.19
C SER A 130 22.81 -6.38 4.26
N MET A 131 21.90 -5.89 3.41
CA MET A 131 21.48 -4.49 3.37
C MET A 131 20.18 -4.23 4.14
N VAL A 132 19.20 -5.13 4.01
CA VAL A 132 17.87 -4.97 4.62
C VAL A 132 17.93 -5.38 6.09
N ASN A 133 17.76 -4.40 6.98
CA ASN A 133 17.72 -4.65 8.41
C ASN A 133 16.28 -4.87 8.90
N TYR A 134 16.14 -5.43 10.10
CA TYR A 134 14.84 -5.55 10.76
C TYR A 134 14.14 -4.19 10.91
N VAL A 135 14.91 -3.11 11.09
CA VAL A 135 14.36 -1.75 11.23
C VAL A 135 13.65 -1.30 9.94
N ASP A 136 14.21 -1.60 8.77
CA ASP A 136 13.58 -1.26 7.49
C ASP A 136 12.28 -2.03 7.29
N LEU A 137 12.26 -3.32 7.66
CA LEU A 137 11.08 -4.16 7.59
C LEU A 137 9.97 -3.66 8.53
N PHE A 138 10.30 -3.42 9.80
CA PHE A 138 9.32 -2.89 10.77
C PHE A 138 8.86 -1.47 10.39
N GLY A 139 9.74 -0.65 9.81
CA GLY A 139 9.39 0.67 9.30
C GLY A 139 8.39 0.62 8.15
N GLY A 140 8.58 -0.30 7.19
CA GLY A 140 7.62 -0.54 6.10
C GLY A 140 6.28 -1.09 6.60
N LEU A 141 6.31 -2.00 7.57
CA LEU A 141 5.10 -2.55 8.19
C LEU A 141 4.30 -1.49 8.95
N LEU A 142 4.96 -0.62 9.73
CA LEU A 142 4.30 0.48 10.43
C LEU A 142 3.64 1.45 9.44
N LYS A 143 4.32 1.81 8.35
CA LYS A 143 3.73 2.59 7.24
C LYS A 143 2.47 1.92 6.71
N SER A 144 2.53 0.61 6.43
CA SER A 144 1.42 -0.15 5.86
C SER A 144 0.17 -0.18 6.76
N ILE A 145 0.35 -0.18 8.09
CA ILE A 145 -0.73 -0.11 9.08
C ILE A 145 -1.44 1.24 8.98
N VAL A 146 -0.67 2.33 8.95
CA VAL A 146 -1.21 3.70 8.82
C VAL A 146 -1.93 3.87 7.49
N PHE A 147 -1.35 3.38 6.39
CA PHE A 147 -2.00 3.42 5.08
C PHE A 147 -3.30 2.62 5.05
N GLY A 148 -3.35 1.44 5.67
CA GLY A 148 -4.59 0.66 5.79
C GLY A 148 -5.69 1.40 6.52
N LEU A 149 -5.34 2.08 7.62
CA LEU A 149 -6.26 2.92 8.38
C LEU A 149 -6.78 4.09 7.53
N LEU A 150 -5.89 4.79 6.80
CA LEU A 150 -6.27 5.91 5.94
C LEU A 150 -7.20 5.46 4.82
N VAL A 151 -6.88 4.38 4.12
CA VAL A 151 -7.69 3.86 3.00
C VAL A 151 -9.09 3.47 3.48
N ALA A 152 -9.18 2.67 4.55
CA ALA A 152 -10.47 2.24 5.07
C ALA A 152 -11.26 3.40 5.68
N GLY A 153 -10.59 4.31 6.40
CA GLY A 153 -11.21 5.48 7.01
C GLY A 153 -11.81 6.42 5.96
N ILE A 154 -11.06 6.76 4.91
CA ILE A 154 -11.53 7.64 3.84
C ILE A 154 -12.63 6.95 3.01
N GLY A 155 -12.46 5.66 2.69
CA GLY A 155 -13.47 4.87 1.99
C GLY A 155 -14.80 4.87 2.73
N CYS A 156 -14.77 4.61 4.04
CA CYS A 156 -15.97 4.62 4.87
C CYS A 156 -16.56 6.03 5.04
N LEU A 157 -15.71 7.04 5.26
CA LEU A 157 -16.15 8.43 5.41
C LEU A 157 -16.90 8.92 4.17
N ARG A 158 -16.33 8.69 2.98
CA ARG A 158 -16.97 9.10 1.72
C ARG A 158 -18.24 8.30 1.44
N GLY A 159 -18.26 7.01 1.74
CA GLY A 159 -19.47 6.19 1.64
C GLY A 159 -20.61 6.70 2.53
N LEU A 160 -20.33 7.05 3.78
CA LEU A 160 -21.31 7.64 4.70
C LEU A 160 -21.73 9.06 4.31
N GLN A 161 -20.91 9.79 3.57
CA GLN A 161 -21.23 11.14 3.07
C GLN A 161 -21.98 11.14 1.73
N THR A 162 -22.27 9.97 1.15
CA THR A 162 -22.97 9.86 -0.13
C THR A 162 -24.32 10.58 -0.09
N GLU A 163 -24.63 11.33 -1.15
CA GLU A 163 -25.92 11.99 -1.35
C GLU A 163 -26.94 11.02 -1.99
N ILE A 164 -28.15 11.50 -2.23
CA ILE A 164 -29.24 10.66 -2.75
C ILE A 164 -29.00 10.33 -4.24
N GLY A 165 -29.19 9.06 -4.59
CA GLY A 165 -29.22 8.59 -5.98
C GLY A 165 -27.96 7.82 -6.43
N ALA A 166 -28.12 7.00 -7.46
CA ALA A 166 -27.07 6.09 -7.94
C ALA A 166 -25.82 6.83 -8.46
N SER A 167 -25.98 8.03 -9.03
CA SER A 167 -24.85 8.85 -9.49
C SER A 167 -23.96 9.31 -8.32
N ALA A 168 -24.55 9.61 -7.16
CA ALA A 168 -23.81 10.08 -5.98
C ALA A 168 -22.90 8.97 -5.40
N VAL A 169 -23.28 7.70 -5.56
CA VAL A 169 -22.44 6.55 -5.17
C VAL A 169 -21.18 6.49 -6.04
N GLY A 170 -21.32 6.65 -7.36
CA GLY A 170 -20.19 6.72 -8.28
C GLY A 170 -19.25 7.90 -8.00
N GLU A 171 -19.80 9.05 -7.64
CA GLU A 171 -18.99 10.20 -7.26
C GLU A 171 -18.26 9.98 -5.93
N SER A 172 -18.94 9.44 -4.92
CA SER A 172 -18.37 9.19 -3.59
C SER A 172 -17.26 8.14 -3.64
N THR A 173 -17.41 7.10 -4.46
CA THR A 173 -16.37 6.09 -4.69
C THR A 173 -15.14 6.70 -5.36
N THR A 174 -15.32 7.54 -6.38
CA THR A 174 -14.21 8.23 -7.05
C THR A 174 -13.49 9.19 -6.08
N ARG A 175 -14.25 9.98 -5.31
CA ARG A 175 -13.72 10.86 -4.27
C ARG A 175 -12.96 10.10 -3.18
N ALA A 176 -13.39 8.87 -2.85
CA ALA A 176 -12.70 8.00 -1.90
C ALA A 176 -11.33 7.55 -2.43
N VAL A 177 -11.26 7.10 -3.68
CA VAL A 177 -10.00 6.66 -4.29
C VAL A 177 -9.02 7.81 -4.42
N VAL A 178 -9.44 8.95 -4.97
CA VAL A 178 -8.58 10.12 -5.15
C VAL A 178 -8.12 10.66 -3.80
N GLY A 179 -9.04 10.85 -2.85
CA GLY A 179 -8.70 11.30 -1.50
C GLY A 179 -7.76 10.34 -0.78
N GLY A 180 -7.97 9.02 -0.95
CA GLY A 180 -7.12 7.97 -0.42
C GLY A 180 -5.69 8.06 -0.95
N ILE A 181 -5.51 8.10 -2.26
CA ILE A 181 -4.19 8.17 -2.90
C ILE A 181 -3.44 9.45 -2.48
N VAL A 182 -4.11 10.59 -2.48
CA VAL A 182 -3.49 11.86 -2.06
C VAL A 182 -3.02 11.80 -0.60
N LEU A 183 -3.86 11.27 0.31
CA LEU A 183 -3.49 11.14 1.71
C LEU A 183 -2.38 10.13 1.95
N ILE A 184 -2.34 9.02 1.20
CA ILE A 184 -1.22 8.07 1.23
C ILE A 184 0.08 8.77 0.85
N VAL A 185 0.11 9.49 -0.28
CA VAL A 185 1.33 10.16 -0.77
C VAL A 185 1.82 11.23 0.19
N ILE A 186 0.91 12.05 0.74
CA ILE A 186 1.28 13.07 1.74
C ILE A 186 1.86 12.40 2.99
N THR A 187 1.18 11.36 3.48
CA THR A 187 1.60 10.65 4.70
C THR A 187 2.95 9.95 4.49
N ASP A 188 3.16 9.35 3.32
CA ASP A 188 4.43 8.74 2.96
C ASP A 188 5.58 9.76 2.94
N GLY A 189 5.35 10.94 2.35
CA GLY A 189 6.32 12.04 2.39
C GLY A 189 6.67 12.48 3.82
N ILE A 190 5.68 12.55 4.71
CA ILE A 190 5.91 12.85 6.14
C ILE A 190 6.78 11.78 6.78
N PHE A 191 6.46 10.50 6.59
CA PHE A 191 7.28 9.41 7.14
C PHE A 191 8.70 9.44 6.61
N SER A 192 8.90 9.71 5.33
CA SER A 192 10.22 9.76 4.71
C SER A 192 11.08 10.89 5.29
N VAL A 193 10.47 12.05 5.58
CA VAL A 193 11.14 13.14 6.31
C VAL A 193 11.45 12.73 7.76
N VAL A 194 10.51 12.08 8.45
CA VAL A 194 10.70 11.64 9.84
C VAL A 194 11.84 10.61 9.94
N TYR A 195 11.90 9.63 9.03
CA TYR A 195 12.98 8.65 8.98
C TYR A 195 14.33 9.33 8.73
N TYR A 196 14.39 10.27 7.78
CA TYR A 196 15.59 11.06 7.54
C TYR A 196 16.10 11.78 8.80
N TYR A 197 15.22 12.41 9.58
CA TYR A 197 15.61 13.08 10.84
C TYR A 197 15.99 12.11 11.97
N LEU A 198 15.40 10.91 12.00
CA LEU A 198 15.73 9.89 12.99
C LEU A 198 17.05 9.17 12.68
N GLY A 199 17.68 9.43 11.52
CA GLY A 199 18.92 8.78 11.11
C GLY A 199 18.74 7.29 10.80
N ILE A 200 17.49 6.90 10.52
CA ILE A 200 17.08 5.55 10.10
C ILE A 200 16.77 5.65 8.63
#